data_AF-A0A8K0LCS8-F1
#
_entry.id   AF-A0A8K0LCS8-F1
#
_cell.length_a   1.000
_cell.length_b   1.000
_cell.length_c   1.000
_cell.angle_alpha   90.00
_cell.angle_beta   90.00
_cell.angle_gamma   90.00
#
_symmetry.space_group_name_H-M   'P 1'
#
loop_
_entity.id
_entity.type
_entity.pdbx_description
1 polymer ?
#
loop_
_entity_poly.entity_id
_entity_poly.type
_entity_poly.pdbx_seq_one_letter_code
_entity_poly.pdbx_strand_id
1 'polypeptide(L)'
;MGAIPVGHGSLMAQLQWTANYICLWTRKMAEESIASIVPRQSCIEEFNAYADEIMQTLVWSGGCRSWYKNHRVDGRVTAVWAGTAIGYHQMIGALRPEDFEIVYRGRNRFIFMGNGMTRLETEGGDLGYYIEK
;
A
#
# COMPACT_ATOMS: atom_id res chain seq x y z
N MET A 1 -6.95 4.08 2.82
CA MET A 1 -5.81 4.22 3.73
C MET A 1 -5.21 5.61 3.50
N GLY A 2 -5.45 6.58 4.40
CA GLY A 2 -5.45 8.00 4.06
C GLY A 2 -4.59 8.91 4.93
N ALA A 3 -3.38 8.49 5.31
CA ALA A 3 -2.46 9.36 6.05
C ALA A 3 -1.00 9.07 5.67
N ILE A 4 -0.28 10.13 5.28
CA ILE A 4 1.15 10.12 4.95
C ILE A 4 1.86 10.90 6.09
N PRO A 5 3.14 10.64 6.44
CA PRO A 5 3.83 11.35 7.52
C PRO A 5 4.20 12.81 7.17
N VAL A 6 3.25 13.60 6.67
CA VAL A 6 3.43 14.99 6.20
C VAL A 6 3.97 15.90 7.30
N GLY A 7 3.64 15.61 8.57
CA GLY A 7 4.07 16.41 9.71
C GLY A 7 5.49 16.12 10.21
N HIS A 8 6.15 15.05 9.74
CA HIS A 8 7.49 14.70 10.23
C HIS A 8 8.30 13.88 9.21
N GLY A 9 9.57 14.24 9.04
CA GLY A 9 10.47 13.62 8.05
C GLY A 9 10.45 14.33 6.69
N SER A 10 11.04 13.69 5.67
CA SER A 10 11.13 14.27 4.32
C SER A 10 9.88 13.94 3.50
N LEU A 11 9.09 14.96 3.18
CA LEU A 11 7.92 14.83 2.30
C LEU A 11 8.31 14.25 0.92
N MET A 12 9.45 14.65 0.37
CA MET A 12 9.93 14.16 -0.93
C MET A 12 10.21 12.66 -0.89
N ALA A 13 10.81 12.17 0.19
CA ALA A 13 11.03 10.72 0.37
C ALA A 13 9.70 9.97 0.46
N GLN A 14 8.74 10.51 1.21
CA GLN A 14 7.41 9.89 1.39
C GLN A 14 6.62 9.84 0.08
N LEU A 15 6.69 10.89 -0.75
CA LEU A 15 6.10 10.91 -2.08
C LEU A 15 6.73 9.83 -2.98
N GLN A 16 8.06 9.71 -2.96
CA GLN A 16 8.76 8.67 -3.73
C GLN A 16 8.32 7.26 -3.30
N TRP A 17 8.24 6.99 -2.00
CA TRP A 17 7.82 5.67 -1.51
C TRP A 17 6.38 5.35 -1.91
N THR A 18 5.49 6.33 -1.81
CA THR A 18 4.09 6.19 -2.22
C THR A 18 3.98 5.95 -3.73
N ALA A 19 4.75 6.67 -4.54
CA ALA A 19 4.82 6.45 -5.98
C ALA A 19 5.32 5.02 -6.31
N ASN A 20 6.36 4.55 -5.62
CA ASN A 20 6.84 3.17 -5.79
C ASN A 20 5.76 2.14 -5.44
N TYR A 21 5.00 2.36 -4.35
CA TYR A 21 3.88 1.49 -3.97
C TYR A 21 2.77 1.43 -5.04
N ILE A 22 2.44 2.59 -5.65
CA ILE A 22 1.49 2.65 -6.78
C ILE A 22 2.04 1.89 -7.99
N CYS A 23 3.34 1.99 -8.28
CA CYS A 23 3.98 1.24 -9.36
C CYS A 23 3.93 -0.28 -9.11
N LEU A 24 4.12 -0.74 -7.87
CA LEU A 24 3.98 -2.16 -7.52
C LEU A 24 2.57 -2.68 -7.83
N TRP A 25 1.54 -1.93 -7.43
CA TRP A 25 0.15 -2.28 -7.77
C TRP A 25 -0.11 -2.25 -9.26
N THR A 26 0.33 -1.21 -9.96
CA THR A 26 0.18 -1.08 -11.42
C THR A 26 0.78 -2.28 -12.14
N ARG A 27 1.99 -2.68 -11.76
CA ARG A 27 2.69 -3.84 -12.32
C ARG A 27 1.91 -5.13 -12.06
N LYS A 28 1.52 -5.40 -10.80
CA LYS A 28 0.72 -6.57 -10.43
C LYS A 28 -0.61 -6.61 -11.20
N MET A 29 -1.27 -5.47 -11.36
CA MET A 29 -2.54 -5.41 -12.08
C MET A 29 -2.41 -5.71 -13.57
N ALA A 30 -1.31 -5.28 -14.18
CA ALA A 30 -1.00 -5.60 -15.57
C ALA A 30 -0.63 -7.08 -15.74
N GLU A 31 0.23 -7.62 -14.86
CA GLU A 31 0.74 -8.99 -14.93
C GLU A 31 -0.35 -10.02 -14.61
N GLU A 32 -1.28 -9.76 -13.69
CA GLU A 32 -2.28 -10.74 -13.23
C GLU A 32 -3.70 -10.50 -13.78
N SER A 33 -3.85 -9.66 -14.81
CA SER A 33 -5.16 -9.36 -15.41
C SER A 33 -6.21 -8.83 -14.41
N ILE A 34 -5.78 -8.00 -13.46
CA ILE A 34 -6.66 -7.38 -12.46
C ILE A 34 -7.36 -6.17 -13.10
N ALA A 35 -8.68 -6.09 -12.92
CA ALA A 35 -9.53 -5.00 -13.41
C ALA A 35 -9.53 -3.82 -12.42
N SER A 36 -9.71 -4.10 -11.13
CA SER A 36 -9.74 -3.08 -10.08
C SER A 36 -9.29 -3.64 -8.74
N ILE A 37 -8.83 -2.73 -7.89
CA ILE A 37 -8.48 -2.98 -6.49
C ILE A 37 -9.18 -1.92 -5.63
N VAL A 38 -9.80 -2.34 -4.55
CA VAL A 38 -10.49 -1.45 -3.61
C VAL A 38 -10.11 -1.88 -2.19
N PRO A 39 -9.63 -0.99 -1.31
CA PRO A 39 -9.35 -1.39 0.06
C PRO A 39 -10.65 -1.82 0.75
N ARG A 40 -10.58 -2.92 1.51
CA ARG A 40 -11.74 -3.42 2.26
C ARG A 40 -12.16 -2.38 3.29
N GLN A 41 -13.47 -2.19 3.42
CA GLN A 41 -14.02 -1.25 4.40
C GLN A 41 -13.60 -1.61 5.84
N SER A 42 -13.61 -2.91 6.18
CA SER A 42 -13.13 -3.40 7.49
C SER A 42 -11.67 -3.04 7.75
N CYS A 43 -10.79 -3.22 6.77
CA CYS A 43 -9.38 -2.87 6.90
C CYS A 43 -9.17 -1.36 7.08
N ILE A 44 -9.99 -0.53 6.43
CA ILE A 44 -9.96 0.93 6.63
C ILE A 44 -10.37 1.28 8.06
N GLU A 45 -11.43 0.67 8.58
CA GLU A 45 -11.95 0.92 9.92
C GLU A 45 -10.97 0.48 11.01
N GLU A 46 -10.45 -0.75 10.90
CA GLU A 46 -9.43 -1.30 11.81
C GLU A 46 -8.17 -0.43 11.82
N PHE A 47 -7.67 -0.06 10.63
CA PHE A 47 -6.51 0.82 10.51
C PHE A 47 -6.75 2.18 11.16
N ASN A 48 -7.91 2.78 10.91
CA ASN A 48 -8.25 4.10 11.46
C ASN A 48 -8.41 4.06 12.98
N ALA A 49 -9.05 3.02 13.53
CA ALA A 49 -9.20 2.84 14.97
C ALA A 49 -7.84 2.72 15.66
N TYR A 50 -6.96 1.86 15.12
CA TYR A 50 -5.63 1.67 15.68
C TYR A 50 -4.74 2.92 15.53
N ALA A 51 -4.84 3.61 14.40
CA ALA A 51 -4.14 4.88 14.20
C ALA A 51 -4.60 5.95 15.20
N ASP A 52 -5.90 6.01 15.51
CA ASP A 52 -6.45 6.95 16.50
C ASP A 52 -5.95 6.66 17.91
N GLU A 53 -5.85 5.37 18.30
CA GLU A 53 -5.28 4.94 19.58
C GLU A 53 -3.81 5.39 19.72
N ILE A 54 -3.00 5.15 18.69
CA ILE A 54 -1.60 5.61 18.67
C ILE A 54 -1.52 7.13 18.77
N MET A 55 -2.38 7.86 18.04
CA MET A 55 -2.37 9.33 18.03
C MET A 55 -2.61 9.96 19.41
N GLN A 56 -3.34 9.28 20.32
CA GLN A 56 -3.51 9.75 21.69
C GLN A 56 -2.19 9.81 22.47
N THR A 57 -1.18 9.02 22.06
CA THR A 57 0.14 8.99 22.70
C THR A 57 1.12 10.00 22.10
N LEU A 58 0.76 10.67 21.00
CA LEU A 58 1.64 11.55 20.24
C LEU A 58 1.30 13.03 20.43
N VAL A 59 2.28 13.91 20.22
CA VAL A 59 2.10 15.38 20.33
C VAL A 59 1.01 15.95 19.42
N TRP A 60 0.65 15.22 18.37
CA TRP A 60 -0.35 15.64 17.37
C TRP A 60 -1.76 15.83 17.97
N SER A 61 -2.08 15.14 19.06
CA SER A 61 -3.38 15.24 19.77
C SER A 61 -3.43 16.34 20.83
N GLY A 62 -2.30 17.01 21.14
CA GLY A 62 -2.25 18.07 22.16
C GLY A 62 -3.11 19.30 21.82
N GLY A 63 -3.36 20.19 22.79
CA GLY A 63 -4.29 21.33 22.72
C GLY A 63 -3.93 22.50 21.77
N CYS A 64 -3.40 22.23 20.58
CA CYS A 64 -3.08 23.23 19.56
C CYS A 64 -4.08 23.20 18.40
N ARG A 65 -4.55 24.34 17.91
CA ARG A 65 -5.37 24.40 16.70
C ARG A 65 -4.50 24.21 15.46
N SER A 66 -4.75 23.17 14.67
CA SER A 66 -3.96 22.88 13.47
C SER A 66 -4.83 22.40 12.31
N TRP A 67 -4.31 22.48 11.08
CA TRP A 67 -4.96 21.90 9.90
C TRP A 67 -5.07 20.37 10.00
N TYR A 68 -4.16 19.72 10.74
CA TYR A 68 -4.20 18.29 11.02
C TYR A 68 -5.49 17.84 11.73
N LYS A 69 -6.11 18.77 12.47
CA LYS A 69 -7.33 18.56 13.26
C LYS A 69 -8.51 19.32 12.69
N ASN A 70 -8.49 19.58 11.38
CA ASN A 70 -9.52 20.35 10.68
C ASN A 70 -9.77 21.73 11.34
N HIS A 71 -8.70 22.41 11.72
CA HIS A 71 -8.72 23.72 12.39
C HIS A 71 -9.48 23.75 13.73
N ARG A 72 -9.55 22.62 14.45
CA ARG A 72 -10.11 22.53 15.81
C ARG A 72 -9.00 22.28 16.84
N VAL A 73 -9.23 22.71 18.08
CA VAL A 73 -8.31 22.46 19.21
C VAL A 73 -8.37 20.99 19.62
N ASP A 74 -9.57 20.43 19.75
CA ASP A 74 -9.78 19.02 20.17
C ASP A 74 -10.28 18.14 19.00
N GLY A 75 -9.96 18.52 17.76
CA GLY A 75 -10.36 17.76 16.59
C GLY A 75 -9.60 16.44 16.46
N ARG A 76 -10.24 15.42 15.87
CA ARG A 76 -9.56 14.20 15.46
C ARG A 76 -8.42 14.54 14.50
N VAL A 77 -7.25 13.95 14.73
CA VAL A 77 -6.09 14.09 13.83
C VAL A 77 -6.34 13.23 12.59
N THR A 78 -6.49 13.84 11.41
CA THR A 78 -6.86 13.12 10.18
C THR A 78 -5.79 13.10 9.10
N ALA A 79 -4.77 13.96 9.21
CA ALA A 79 -3.88 14.26 8.09
C ALA A 79 -2.45 13.74 8.22
N VAL A 80 -2.07 13.21 9.39
CA VAL A 80 -0.72 12.70 9.65
C VAL A 80 -0.75 11.21 9.94
N TRP A 81 0.30 10.52 9.49
CA TRP A 81 0.53 9.10 9.79
C TRP A 81 0.78 8.89 11.28
N ALA A 82 0.17 7.84 11.84
CA ALA A 82 0.38 7.42 13.22
C ALA A 82 1.64 6.56 13.31
N GLY A 83 2.74 7.16 13.77
CA GLY A 83 4.03 6.47 13.93
C GLY A 83 5.18 7.25 13.29
N THR A 84 6.23 6.53 12.89
CA THR A 84 7.43 7.13 12.29
C THR A 84 7.42 7.03 10.76
N ALA A 85 8.16 7.92 10.09
CA ALA A 85 8.33 7.87 8.64
C ALA A 85 8.97 6.56 8.15
N ILE A 86 9.86 5.95 8.95
CA ILE A 86 10.46 4.64 8.62
C ILE A 86 9.43 3.52 8.77
N GLY A 87 8.58 3.57 9.79
CA GLY A 87 7.47 2.62 9.93
C GLY A 87 6.51 2.69 8.75
N TYR A 88 6.20 3.91 8.26
CA TYR A 88 5.44 4.09 7.03
C TYR A 88 6.14 3.43 5.83
N HIS A 89 7.44 3.72 5.62
CA HIS A 89 8.21 3.14 4.52
C HIS A 89 8.19 1.61 4.53
N GLN A 90 8.35 1.00 5.70
CA GLN A 90 8.28 -0.46 5.85
C GLN A 90 6.87 -1.00 5.57
N MET A 91 5.84 -0.32 6.07
CA MET A 91 4.44 -0.72 5.86
C MET A 91 4.06 -0.75 4.38
N ILE A 92 4.51 0.23 3.59
CA ILE A 92 4.23 0.30 2.14
C ILE A 92 5.37 -0.26 1.27
N GLY A 93 6.38 -0.89 1.88
CA GLY A 93 7.52 -1.45 1.17
C GLY A 93 7.19 -2.69 0.34
N ALA A 94 6.12 -3.40 0.72
CA ALA A 94 5.58 -4.53 -0.01
C ALA A 94 4.06 -4.39 -0.16
N LEU A 95 3.50 -5.06 -1.17
CA LEU A 95 2.06 -5.13 -1.32
C LEU A 95 1.47 -6.01 -0.21
N ARG A 96 0.29 -5.62 0.28
CA ARG A 96 -0.58 -6.41 1.16
C ARG A 96 -1.91 -6.67 0.45
N PRO A 97 -1.96 -7.57 -0.54
CA PRO A 97 -3.17 -7.78 -1.34
C PRO A 97 -4.38 -8.25 -0.52
N GLU A 98 -4.14 -8.87 0.64
CA GLU A 98 -5.16 -9.33 1.58
C GLU A 98 -6.06 -8.20 2.12
N ASP A 99 -5.54 -6.97 2.21
CA ASP A 99 -6.27 -5.80 2.69
C ASP A 99 -7.25 -5.23 1.64
N PHE A 100 -7.26 -5.80 0.42
CA PHE A 100 -8.00 -5.30 -0.73
C PHE A 100 -9.01 -6.33 -1.27
N GLU A 101 -10.08 -5.80 -1.83
CA GLU A 101 -10.95 -6.51 -2.76
C GLU A 101 -10.36 -6.37 -4.17
N ILE A 102 -10.08 -7.52 -4.79
CA ILE A 102 -9.44 -7.60 -6.11
C ILE A 102 -10.46 -8.18 -7.08
N VAL A 103 -10.79 -7.41 -8.12
CA VAL A 103 -11.66 -7.84 -9.21
C VAL A 103 -10.80 -8.15 -10.43
N TYR A 104 -10.94 -9.35 -10.97
CA TYR A 104 -10.21 -9.79 -12.17
C TYR A 104 -11.03 -9.55 -13.44
N ARG A 105 -10.37 -9.32 -14.58
CA ARG A 105 -11.06 -9.07 -15.87
C ARG A 105 -11.79 -10.30 -16.42
N GLY A 106 -11.36 -11.51 -16.08
CA GLY A 106 -11.92 -12.77 -16.56
C GLY A 106 -12.59 -13.60 -15.46
N ARG A 107 -13.38 -14.60 -15.87
CA ARG A 107 -13.98 -15.58 -14.94
C ARG A 107 -12.92 -16.40 -14.17
N ASN A 108 -11.77 -16.63 -14.80
CA ASN A 108 -10.65 -17.34 -14.21
C ASN A 108 -9.49 -16.36 -13.97
N ARG A 109 -9.05 -16.24 -12.71
CA ARG A 109 -7.95 -15.36 -12.30
C ARG A 109 -6.59 -15.75 -12.89
N PHE A 110 -6.42 -16.99 -13.33
CA PHE A 110 -5.18 -17.51 -13.90
C PHE A 110 -5.07 -17.29 -15.41
N ILE A 111 -5.98 -16.53 -16.03
CA ILE A 111 -5.95 -16.26 -17.47
C ILE A 111 -4.65 -15.59 -17.93
N PHE A 112 -3.95 -14.90 -17.03
CA PHE A 112 -2.66 -14.29 -17.31
C PHE A 112 -1.56 -15.30 -17.67
N MET A 113 -1.72 -16.59 -17.32
CA MET A 113 -0.78 -17.65 -17.69
C MET A 113 -0.79 -17.94 -19.21
N GLY A 114 -1.72 -17.36 -19.97
CA GLY A 114 -1.78 -17.51 -21.41
C GLY A 114 -1.95 -18.97 -21.84
N ASN A 115 -1.00 -19.46 -22.62
CA ASN A 115 -0.97 -20.84 -23.12
C ASN A 115 -0.21 -21.82 -22.20
N GLY A 116 0.20 -21.38 -21.00
CA GLY A 116 0.94 -22.19 -20.05
C GLY A 116 2.43 -22.35 -20.35
N MET A 117 2.96 -21.68 -21.37
CA MET A 117 4.40 -21.65 -21.66
C MET A 117 5.00 -20.31 -21.28
N THR A 118 6.21 -20.36 -20.73
CA THR A 118 7.01 -19.18 -20.43
C THR A 118 7.77 -18.71 -21.68
N ARG A 119 8.16 -17.44 -21.65
CA ARG A 119 9.01 -16.86 -22.71
C ARG A 119 10.34 -17.63 -22.87
N LEU A 120 10.88 -18.13 -21.75
CA LEU A 120 12.10 -18.93 -21.72
C LEU A 120 11.96 -20.21 -22.55
N GLU A 121 10.83 -20.91 -22.44
CA GLU A 121 10.54 -22.12 -23.22
C GLU A 121 10.36 -21.82 -24.71
N THR A 122 9.65 -20.74 -25.04
CA THR A 122 9.40 -20.38 -26.45
C THR A 122 10.61 -19.83 -27.18
N GLU A 123 11.56 -19.22 -26.45
CA GLU A 123 12.79 -18.64 -27.01
C GLU A 123 13.99 -19.60 -26.98
N GLY A 124 13.80 -20.84 -26.51
CA GLY A 124 14.85 -21.87 -26.48
C GLY A 124 15.94 -21.65 -25.42
N GLY A 125 15.58 -21.03 -24.28
CA GLY A 125 16.52 -20.80 -23.17
C GLY A 125 16.87 -22.06 -22.37
N ASP A 126 17.79 -21.91 -21.41
CA ASP A 126 18.18 -23.00 -20.51
C ASP A 126 17.04 -23.35 -19.54
N LEU A 127 16.42 -24.52 -19.74
CA LEU A 127 15.32 -25.03 -18.91
C LEU A 127 15.80 -25.66 -17.60
N GLY A 128 17.10 -25.87 -17.43
CA GLY A 128 17.71 -26.44 -16.22
C GLY A 128 18.23 -25.40 -15.23
N TYR A 129 17.94 -24.11 -15.43
CA TYR A 129 18.54 -23.00 -14.67
C TYR A 129 18.36 -23.08 -13.15
N TYR A 130 17.37 -23.86 -12.67
CA TYR A 130 17.03 -24.03 -11.26
C TYR A 130 17.69 -25.25 -10.59
N ILE A 131 18.45 -26.06 -11.33
CA ILE A 131 19.20 -27.19 -10.76
C ILE A 131 20.54 -26.66 -10.25
N GLU A 132 20.65 -26.51 -8.94
CA GLU A 132 21.93 -26.22 -8.26
C GLU A 132 22.81 -27.49 -8.23
N LYS A 133 24.13 -27.33 -8.41
CA LYS A 133 25.11 -28.42 -8.37
C LYS A 133 25.52 -28.80 -6.95
#